data_AF-A0AAE6C8Y7-F1
#
_entry.id   AF-A0AAE6C8Y7-F1
#
_cell.length_a   1.000
_cell.length_b   1.000
_cell.length_c   1.000
_cell.angle_alpha   90.00
_cell.angle_beta   90.00
_cell.angle_gamma   90.00
#
_symmetry.space_group_name_H-M   'P 1'
#
loop_
_entity.id
_entity.type
_entity.pdbx_description
1 polymer ?
#
loop_
_entity_poly.entity_id
_entity_poly.type
_entity_poly.pdbx_seq_one_letter_code
_entity_poly.pdbx_strand_id
1 'polypeptide(L)'
;MRLRTVLLTAIIVALSASGAAAPAGLSATLSDLMARLQLQHAKLWFAGKLSNWSLANYEIQQIDANLEATSRLLANPSQAERAKEQMRAVRQAVQSKDVPAFMASYAGLTNECNGCHRSSGYAWIVMQVPLTLPVPNQLFVDQVSEGRAIANATCGTCHVVADAAKEAPAFRPSPPTFPEIISRPSFSADGLRHFLTSGHRRLGPDQAMPNPRLSESQVEAVVAYLETLRADKQR
;
A
#
# COMPACT_ATOMS: atom_id res chain seq x y z
N MET A 1 -55.99 -63.46 43.59
CA MET A 1 -56.04 -62.00 43.35
C MET A 1 -54.97 -61.66 42.31
N ARG A 2 -55.36 -61.02 41.20
CA ARG A 2 -54.58 -60.89 39.96
C ARG A 2 -53.64 -59.68 40.00
N LEU A 3 -52.42 -59.88 39.51
CA LEU A 3 -51.41 -58.87 39.15
C LEU A 3 -51.96 -57.84 38.16
N ARG A 4 -51.63 -56.56 38.35
CA ARG A 4 -51.58 -55.54 37.29
C ARG A 4 -50.43 -54.57 37.57
N THR A 5 -49.28 -54.86 36.98
CA THR A 5 -48.18 -53.91 36.77
C THR A 5 -48.57 -52.92 35.68
N VAL A 6 -48.51 -51.63 35.98
CA VAL A 6 -48.65 -50.54 34.99
C VAL A 6 -47.25 -50.00 34.73
N LEU A 7 -46.69 -50.30 33.55
CA LEU A 7 -45.49 -49.62 33.05
C LEU A 7 -45.90 -48.27 32.45
N LEU A 8 -45.38 -47.17 32.98
CA LEU A 8 -45.36 -45.87 32.31
C LEU A 8 -44.08 -45.77 31.46
N THR A 9 -44.23 -45.83 30.15
CA THR A 9 -43.17 -45.49 29.18
C THR A 9 -43.15 -43.99 28.96
N ALA A 10 -42.12 -43.31 29.46
CA ALA A 10 -41.81 -41.92 29.12
C ALA A 10 -41.11 -41.88 27.75
N ILE A 11 -41.76 -41.30 26.74
CA ILE A 11 -41.14 -41.03 25.43
C ILE A 11 -40.40 -39.70 25.55
N ILE A 12 -39.07 -39.76 25.67
CA ILE A 12 -38.19 -38.59 25.54
C ILE A 12 -37.92 -38.41 24.05
N VAL A 13 -38.59 -37.46 23.41
CA VAL A 13 -38.21 -37.00 22.07
C VAL A 13 -36.99 -36.09 22.24
N ALA A 14 -35.79 -36.64 22.00
CA ALA A 14 -34.58 -35.84 21.87
C ALA A 14 -34.61 -35.15 20.51
N LEU A 15 -34.86 -33.83 20.51
CA LEU A 15 -34.73 -32.98 19.33
C LEU A 15 -33.23 -32.72 19.09
N SER A 16 -32.60 -33.56 18.28
CA SER A 16 -31.22 -33.35 17.85
C SER A 16 -31.15 -32.13 16.94
N ALA A 17 -30.80 -30.97 17.51
CA ALA A 17 -30.36 -29.83 16.74
C ALA A 17 -28.95 -30.12 16.19
N SER A 18 -28.87 -30.77 15.03
CA SER A 18 -27.63 -30.86 14.25
C SER A 18 -27.37 -29.53 13.53
N GLY A 19 -27.01 -28.51 14.31
CA GLY A 19 -26.25 -27.39 13.79
C GLY A 19 -24.81 -27.86 13.65
N ALA A 20 -24.39 -28.28 12.47
CA ALA A 20 -22.99 -28.56 12.19
C ALA A 20 -22.20 -27.26 12.36
N ALA A 21 -21.63 -27.05 13.55
CA ALA A 21 -20.65 -26.01 13.78
C ALA A 21 -19.52 -26.25 12.80
N ALA A 22 -19.24 -25.29 11.92
CA ALA A 22 -18.05 -25.35 11.07
C ALA A 22 -16.82 -25.61 11.96
N PRO A 23 -15.88 -26.46 11.52
CA PRO A 23 -14.71 -26.78 12.34
C PRO A 23 -13.99 -25.47 12.72
N ALA A 24 -13.63 -25.31 13.99
CA ALA A 24 -13.11 -24.06 14.55
C ALA A 24 -11.95 -23.43 13.74
N GLY A 25 -11.16 -24.26 13.03
CA GLY A 25 -10.10 -23.80 12.13
C GLY A 25 -10.58 -23.03 10.89
N LEU A 26 -11.76 -23.34 10.34
CA LEU A 26 -12.33 -22.63 9.18
C LEU A 26 -12.68 -21.18 9.56
N SER A 27 -13.29 -20.99 10.73
CA SER A 27 -13.65 -19.67 11.25
C SER A 27 -12.42 -18.82 11.59
N ALA A 28 -11.39 -19.42 12.20
CA ALA A 28 -10.12 -18.73 12.45
C ALA A 28 -9.44 -18.27 11.15
N THR A 29 -9.40 -19.13 10.15
CA THR A 29 -8.78 -18.82 8.85
C THR A 29 -9.52 -17.68 8.14
N LEU A 30 -10.86 -17.69 8.17
CA LEU A 30 -11.67 -16.63 7.61
C LEU A 30 -11.44 -15.30 8.34
N SER A 31 -11.36 -15.33 9.67
CA SER A 31 -11.05 -14.15 10.50
C SER A 31 -9.70 -13.54 10.13
N ASP A 32 -8.66 -14.36 9.96
CA ASP A 32 -7.32 -13.88 9.57
C ASP A 32 -7.32 -13.21 8.20
N LEU A 33 -8.05 -13.78 7.23
CA LEU A 33 -8.21 -13.18 5.91
C LEU A 33 -8.96 -11.85 5.97
N MET A 34 -10.02 -11.75 6.78
CA MET A 34 -10.77 -10.49 6.95
C MET A 34 -9.91 -9.40 7.60
N ALA A 35 -9.10 -9.75 8.60
CA ALA A 35 -8.16 -8.80 9.23
C ALA A 35 -7.12 -8.27 8.23
N ARG A 36 -6.58 -9.15 7.36
CA ARG A 36 -5.65 -8.75 6.29
C ARG A 36 -6.34 -7.85 5.25
N LEU A 37 -7.55 -8.20 4.83
CA LEU A 37 -8.34 -7.40 3.89
C LEU A 37 -8.64 -6.01 4.44
N GLN A 38 -9.03 -5.91 5.71
CA GLN A 38 -9.27 -4.62 6.36
C GLN A 38 -8.01 -3.75 6.40
N LEU A 39 -6.85 -4.33 6.72
CA LEU A 39 -5.59 -3.59 6.69
C LEU A 39 -5.24 -3.11 5.27
N GLN A 40 -5.34 -3.99 4.28
CA GLN A 40 -5.01 -3.68 2.88
C GLN A 40 -5.97 -2.66 2.28
N HIS A 41 -7.27 -2.79 2.57
CA HIS A 41 -8.29 -1.81 2.22
C HIS A 41 -7.94 -0.43 2.78
N ALA A 42 -7.49 -0.34 4.04
CA ALA A 42 -7.07 0.93 4.62
C ALA A 42 -5.78 1.48 4.00
N LYS A 43 -4.78 0.62 3.73
CA LYS A 43 -3.53 1.01 3.08
C LYS A 43 -3.75 1.52 1.65
N LEU A 44 -4.63 0.85 0.89
CA LEU A 44 -4.99 1.24 -0.46
C LEU A 44 -5.56 2.66 -0.53
N TRP A 45 -6.42 3.05 0.42
CA TRP A 45 -6.97 4.41 0.48
C TRP A 45 -5.87 5.48 0.47
N PHE A 46 -4.93 5.38 1.40
CA PHE A 46 -3.87 6.36 1.53
C PHE A 46 -2.90 6.32 0.36
N ALA A 47 -2.58 5.13 -0.15
CA ALA A 47 -1.73 4.99 -1.33
C ALA A 47 -2.35 5.68 -2.57
N GLY A 48 -3.62 5.42 -2.87
CA GLY A 48 -4.29 6.04 -4.03
C GLY A 48 -4.56 7.53 -3.83
N LYS A 49 -4.99 7.96 -2.64
CA LYS A 49 -5.24 9.38 -2.32
C LYS A 49 -3.96 10.22 -2.42
N LEU A 50 -2.81 9.66 -2.04
CA LEU A 50 -1.50 10.31 -2.11
C LEU A 50 -0.75 10.01 -3.41
N SER A 51 -1.42 9.42 -4.40
CA SER A 51 -0.86 9.12 -5.73
C SER A 51 0.39 8.23 -5.70
N ASN A 52 0.57 7.43 -4.65
CA ASN A 52 1.56 6.35 -4.63
C ASN A 52 1.00 5.14 -5.38
N TRP A 53 1.02 5.24 -6.71
CA TRP A 53 0.41 4.27 -7.61
C TRP A 53 1.06 2.89 -7.53
N SER A 54 2.36 2.82 -7.22
CA SER A 54 3.07 1.56 -7.02
C SER A 54 2.55 0.81 -5.79
N LEU A 55 2.42 1.51 -4.66
CA LEU A 55 1.82 0.94 -3.45
C LEU A 55 0.33 0.62 -3.67
N ALA A 56 -0.43 1.48 -4.34
CA ALA A 56 -1.84 1.22 -4.63
C ALA A 56 -2.02 -0.05 -5.46
N ASN A 57 -1.20 -0.26 -6.51
CA ASN A 57 -1.21 -1.49 -7.30
C ASN A 57 -0.82 -2.72 -6.46
N TYR A 58 0.18 -2.59 -5.59
CA TYR A 58 0.56 -3.67 -4.67
C TYR A 58 -0.62 -4.06 -3.77
N GLU A 59 -1.27 -3.10 -3.10
CA GLU A 59 -2.40 -3.38 -2.22
C GLU A 59 -3.62 -3.94 -2.97
N ILE A 60 -3.86 -3.51 -4.22
CA ILE A 60 -4.89 -4.12 -5.09
C ILE A 60 -4.63 -5.62 -5.28
N GLN A 61 -3.39 -6.01 -5.62
CA GLN A 61 -3.04 -7.42 -5.80
C GLN A 61 -3.25 -8.23 -4.52
N GLN A 62 -2.91 -7.64 -3.36
CA GLN A 62 -3.11 -8.29 -2.07
C GLN A 62 -4.60 -8.48 -1.74
N ILE A 63 -5.43 -7.47 -2.02
CA ILE A 63 -6.88 -7.54 -1.84
C ILE A 63 -7.48 -8.59 -2.76
N ASP A 64 -7.12 -8.60 -4.06
CA ASP A 64 -7.59 -9.59 -5.03
C ASP A 64 -7.29 -11.02 -4.56
N ALA A 65 -6.04 -11.27 -4.13
CA ALA A 65 -5.62 -12.57 -3.65
C ALA A 65 -6.39 -13.01 -2.38
N ASN A 66 -6.61 -12.10 -1.43
CA ASN A 66 -7.33 -12.42 -0.21
C ASN A 66 -8.85 -12.56 -0.42
N LEU A 67 -9.45 -11.80 -1.35
CA LEU A 67 -10.84 -12.01 -1.76
C LEU A 67 -11.01 -13.37 -2.44
N GLU A 68 -10.06 -13.78 -3.29
CA GLU A 68 -10.04 -15.12 -3.90
C GLU A 68 -9.92 -16.22 -2.86
N ALA A 69 -9.01 -16.09 -1.90
CA ALA A 69 -8.90 -17.03 -0.78
C ALA A 69 -10.18 -17.08 0.06
N THR A 70 -10.81 -15.93 0.31
CA THR A 70 -12.07 -15.82 1.04
C THR A 70 -13.20 -16.57 0.33
N SER A 71 -13.39 -16.35 -0.99
CA SER A 71 -14.45 -17.01 -1.77
C SER A 71 -14.44 -18.54 -1.62
N ARG A 72 -13.25 -19.14 -1.46
CA ARG A 72 -13.07 -20.61 -1.31
C ARG A 72 -13.51 -21.14 0.06
N LEU A 73 -13.63 -20.27 1.06
CA LEU A 73 -14.07 -20.61 2.41
C LEU A 73 -15.55 -20.33 2.66
N LEU A 74 -16.21 -19.56 1.79
CA LEU A 74 -17.61 -19.21 1.93
C LEU A 74 -18.53 -20.31 1.39
N ALA A 75 -19.63 -20.57 2.11
CA ALA A 75 -20.70 -21.43 1.61
C ALA A 75 -21.37 -20.88 0.34
N ASN A 76 -21.36 -19.55 0.17
CA ASN A 76 -21.85 -18.87 -1.02
C ASN A 76 -20.76 -17.91 -1.58
N PRO A 77 -19.95 -18.36 -2.56
CA PRO A 77 -18.86 -17.56 -3.13
C PRO A 77 -19.32 -16.23 -3.77
N SER A 78 -20.57 -16.16 -4.26
CA SER A 78 -21.11 -14.95 -4.90
C SER A 78 -21.10 -13.71 -4.01
N GLN A 79 -21.04 -13.89 -2.69
CA GLN A 79 -20.93 -12.79 -1.72
C GLN A 79 -19.61 -12.02 -1.88
N ALA A 80 -18.51 -12.73 -2.16
CA ALA A 80 -17.19 -12.14 -2.39
C ALA A 80 -16.99 -11.68 -3.84
N GLU A 81 -17.70 -12.27 -4.81
CA GLU A 81 -17.59 -11.89 -6.23
C GLU A 81 -18.00 -10.45 -6.52
N ARG A 82 -18.99 -9.89 -5.80
CA ARG A 82 -19.35 -8.47 -5.99
C ARG A 82 -18.22 -7.51 -5.63
N ALA A 83 -17.51 -7.79 -4.54
CA ALA A 83 -16.32 -7.01 -4.17
C ALA A 83 -15.21 -7.15 -5.22
N LYS A 84 -14.99 -8.36 -5.75
CA LYS A 84 -14.02 -8.60 -6.84
C LYS A 84 -14.38 -7.86 -8.13
N GLU A 85 -15.67 -7.80 -8.48
CA GLU A 85 -16.12 -7.03 -9.64
C GLU A 85 -15.83 -5.54 -9.43
N GLN A 86 -16.15 -5.00 -8.25
CA GLN A 86 -15.89 -3.60 -7.93
C GLN A 86 -14.39 -3.25 -7.90
N MET A 87 -13.51 -4.21 -7.58
CA MET A 87 -12.06 -4.02 -7.70
C MET A 87 -11.61 -3.69 -9.13
N ARG A 88 -12.38 -4.03 -10.18
CA ARG A 88 -12.05 -3.65 -11.56
C ARG A 88 -12.07 -2.13 -11.75
N ALA A 89 -13.07 -1.45 -11.21
CA ALA A 89 -13.16 0.01 -11.27
C ALA A 89 -12.02 0.68 -10.50
N VAL A 90 -11.67 0.15 -9.32
CA VAL A 90 -10.54 0.63 -8.51
C VAL A 90 -9.22 0.47 -9.27
N ARG A 91 -9.01 -0.70 -9.89
CA ARG A 91 -7.82 -0.99 -10.70
C ARG A 91 -7.72 -0.06 -11.90
N GLN A 92 -8.82 0.18 -12.60
CA GLN A 92 -8.86 1.11 -13.73
C GLN A 92 -8.47 2.52 -13.29
N ALA A 93 -9.01 3.02 -12.18
CA ALA A 93 -8.68 4.34 -11.66
C ALA A 93 -7.22 4.48 -11.22
N VAL A 94 -6.64 3.43 -10.62
CA VAL A 94 -5.21 3.39 -10.27
C VAL A 94 -4.33 3.34 -11.52
N GLN A 95 -4.71 2.59 -12.55
CA GLN A 95 -4.00 2.52 -13.82
C GLN A 95 -4.03 3.85 -14.58
N SER A 96 -5.18 4.55 -14.56
CA SER A 96 -5.32 5.88 -15.16
C SER A 96 -4.76 7.00 -14.30
N LYS A 97 -4.27 6.70 -13.09
CA LYS A 97 -3.75 7.67 -12.10
C LYS A 97 -4.75 8.79 -11.79
N ASP A 98 -6.04 8.45 -11.78
CA ASP A 98 -7.14 9.38 -11.59
C ASP A 98 -7.61 9.35 -10.13
N VAL A 99 -7.19 10.35 -9.35
CA VAL A 99 -7.50 10.44 -7.91
C VAL A 99 -9.02 10.57 -7.67
N PRO A 100 -9.77 11.47 -8.34
CA PRO A 100 -11.22 11.51 -8.23
C PRO A 100 -11.92 10.16 -8.53
N ALA A 101 -11.57 9.50 -9.64
CA ALA A 101 -12.14 8.21 -10.00
C ALA A 101 -11.75 7.12 -8.98
N PHE A 102 -10.53 7.17 -8.44
CA PHE A 102 -10.08 6.26 -7.39
C PHE A 102 -10.91 6.44 -6.11
N MET A 103 -11.13 7.67 -5.66
CA MET A 103 -11.91 7.94 -4.46
C MET A 103 -13.36 7.45 -4.60
N ALA A 104 -13.98 7.68 -5.76
CA ALA A 104 -15.34 7.22 -6.04
C ALA A 104 -15.43 5.67 -6.10
N SER A 105 -14.52 5.03 -6.83
CA SER A 105 -14.50 3.56 -6.93
C SER A 105 -14.17 2.87 -5.60
N TYR A 106 -13.29 3.46 -4.78
CA TYR A 106 -12.97 2.99 -3.43
C TYR A 106 -14.17 3.08 -2.48
N ALA A 107 -14.96 4.15 -2.55
CA ALA A 107 -16.21 4.25 -1.80
C ALA A 107 -17.19 3.14 -2.21
N GLY A 108 -17.29 2.86 -3.51
CA GLY A 108 -18.04 1.71 -4.02
C GLY A 108 -17.53 0.37 -3.49
N LEU A 109 -16.22 0.14 -3.44
CA LEU A 109 -15.62 -1.06 -2.85
C LEU A 109 -16.01 -1.21 -1.38
N THR A 110 -15.94 -0.11 -0.62
CA THR A 110 -16.33 -0.09 0.80
C THR A 110 -17.79 -0.50 0.99
N ASN A 111 -18.68 -0.05 0.10
CA ASN A 111 -20.09 -0.46 0.11
C ASN A 111 -20.27 -1.96 -0.19
N GLU A 112 -19.50 -2.52 -1.12
CA GLU A 112 -19.54 -3.96 -1.43
C GLU A 112 -18.99 -4.83 -0.29
N CYS A 113 -17.90 -4.40 0.38
CA CYS A 113 -17.42 -5.05 1.60
C CYS A 113 -18.53 -5.11 2.66
N ASN A 114 -19.19 -3.98 2.90
CA ASN A 114 -20.30 -3.89 3.85
C ASN A 114 -21.53 -4.71 3.42
N GLY A 115 -21.80 -4.80 2.11
CA GLY A 115 -22.85 -5.64 1.54
C GLY A 115 -22.60 -7.12 1.80
N CYS A 116 -21.36 -7.57 1.60
CA CYS A 116 -20.92 -8.92 1.95
C CYS A 116 -21.13 -9.19 3.45
N HIS A 117 -20.58 -8.34 4.33
CA HIS A 117 -20.70 -8.50 5.78
C HIS A 117 -22.14 -8.63 6.26
N ARG A 118 -23.06 -7.77 5.77
CA ARG A 118 -24.50 -7.88 6.09
C ARG A 118 -25.09 -9.22 5.62
N SER A 119 -24.83 -9.61 4.37
CA SER A 119 -25.38 -10.84 3.79
C SER A 119 -24.82 -12.12 4.41
N SER A 120 -23.63 -12.05 5.02
CA SER A 120 -22.95 -13.16 5.68
C SER A 120 -23.25 -13.22 7.19
N GLY A 121 -24.14 -12.36 7.71
CA GLY A 121 -24.53 -12.35 9.11
C GLY A 121 -23.59 -11.58 10.04
N TYR A 122 -22.67 -10.78 9.50
CA TYR A 122 -21.70 -9.96 10.24
C TYR A 122 -22.01 -8.46 10.14
N ALA A 123 -23.29 -8.08 10.16
CA ALA A 123 -23.75 -6.70 9.90
C ALA A 123 -23.17 -5.65 10.87
N TRP A 124 -22.64 -6.06 12.03
CA TRP A 124 -21.97 -5.20 13.00
C TRP A 124 -20.51 -4.87 12.65
N ILE A 125 -19.90 -5.60 11.71
CA ILE A 125 -18.57 -5.26 11.16
C ILE A 125 -18.79 -4.30 10.00
N VAL A 126 -18.74 -3.01 10.28
CA VAL A 126 -18.98 -1.96 9.28
C VAL A 126 -17.66 -1.29 8.90
N MET A 127 -17.30 -1.41 7.64
CA MET A 127 -16.18 -0.73 7.01
C MET A 127 -16.53 0.73 6.71
N GLN A 128 -15.55 1.60 6.90
CA GLN A 128 -15.62 3.00 6.53
C GLN A 128 -14.34 3.41 5.78
N VAL A 129 -14.41 4.51 5.05
CA VAL A 129 -13.19 5.15 4.53
C VAL A 129 -12.35 5.60 5.73
N PRO A 130 -11.08 5.19 5.83
CA PRO A 130 -10.28 5.50 7.01
C PRO A 130 -9.93 6.99 7.07
N LEU A 131 -10.07 7.57 8.27
CA LEU A 131 -9.79 8.98 8.54
C LEU A 131 -8.36 9.22 9.01
N THR A 132 -7.71 8.19 9.56
CA THR A 132 -6.34 8.23 10.11
C THR A 132 -5.48 7.14 9.48
N LEU A 133 -4.17 7.33 9.51
CA LEU A 133 -3.21 6.35 8.98
C LEU A 133 -3.38 4.99 9.69
N PRO A 134 -3.54 3.88 8.95
CA PRO A 134 -3.76 2.56 9.56
C PRO A 134 -2.49 1.98 10.17
N VAL A 135 -1.32 2.37 9.64
CA VAL A 135 0.01 1.97 10.10
C VAL A 135 0.90 3.22 10.18
N PRO A 136 1.08 3.82 11.37
CA PRO A 136 1.76 5.12 11.50
C PRO A 136 3.26 5.04 11.24
N ASN A 137 3.83 3.84 11.16
CA ASN A 137 5.23 3.58 10.83
C ASN A 137 5.48 3.36 9.32
N GLN A 138 4.50 3.67 8.46
CA GLN A 138 4.64 3.57 7.00
C GLN A 138 4.33 4.91 6.34
N LEU A 139 5.19 5.35 5.42
CA LEU A 139 4.92 6.45 4.51
C LEU A 139 4.04 5.98 3.34
N PHE A 140 3.02 6.77 3.02
CA PHE A 140 2.08 6.47 1.92
C PHE A 140 2.27 7.35 0.68
N VAL A 141 3.14 8.35 0.76
CA VAL A 141 3.64 9.08 -0.41
C VAL A 141 4.64 8.22 -1.19
N ASP A 142 4.82 8.51 -2.48
CA ASP A 142 5.91 7.93 -3.26
C ASP A 142 7.20 8.72 -2.99
N GLN A 143 7.96 8.28 -1.97
CA GLN A 143 9.17 8.95 -1.51
C GLN A 143 10.22 9.11 -2.62
N VAL A 144 10.34 8.14 -3.52
CA VAL A 144 11.33 8.16 -4.62
C VAL A 144 10.91 9.17 -5.68
N SER A 145 9.63 9.19 -6.06
CA SER A 145 9.10 10.17 -7.00
C SER A 145 9.21 11.60 -6.45
N GLU A 146 8.90 11.79 -5.17
CA GLU A 146 9.09 13.07 -4.47
C GLU A 146 10.56 13.49 -4.47
N GLY A 147 11.47 12.58 -4.13
CA GLY A 147 12.92 12.80 -4.17
C GLY A 147 13.42 13.23 -5.54
N ARG A 148 12.94 12.56 -6.59
CA ARG A 148 13.24 12.92 -7.98
C ARG A 148 12.72 14.32 -8.32
N ALA A 149 11.51 14.68 -7.88
CA ALA A 149 10.94 16.00 -8.13
C ALA A 149 11.75 17.10 -7.43
N ILE A 150 12.10 16.90 -6.16
CA ILE A 150 12.93 17.82 -5.37
C ILE A 150 14.31 17.98 -6.01
N ALA A 151 14.95 16.87 -6.40
CA ALA A 151 16.24 16.89 -7.06
C ALA A 151 16.20 17.68 -8.38
N ASN A 152 15.19 17.47 -9.23
CA ASN A 152 15.04 18.25 -10.46
C ASN A 152 14.85 19.75 -10.18
N ALA A 153 13.95 20.09 -9.24
CA ALA A 153 13.64 21.49 -8.93
C ALA A 153 14.81 22.24 -8.28
N THR A 154 15.59 21.56 -7.45
CA THR A 154 16.65 22.18 -6.63
C THR A 154 18.03 22.08 -7.28
N CYS A 155 18.30 20.94 -7.93
CA CYS A 155 19.62 20.61 -8.44
C CYS A 155 19.69 20.68 -9.97
N GLY A 156 18.56 20.60 -10.68
CA GLY A 156 18.49 20.48 -12.14
C GLY A 156 19.04 21.68 -12.93
N THR A 157 19.16 22.85 -12.31
CA THR A 157 19.82 24.01 -12.96
C THR A 157 21.31 23.78 -13.19
N CYS A 158 21.96 23.02 -12.31
CA CYS A 158 23.39 22.75 -12.36
C CYS A 158 23.70 21.30 -12.73
N HIS A 159 22.99 20.35 -12.13
CA HIS A 159 23.21 18.93 -12.32
C HIS A 159 22.24 18.32 -13.33
N VAL A 160 22.72 17.32 -14.05
CA VAL A 160 21.84 16.36 -14.72
C VAL A 160 21.38 15.35 -13.66
N VAL A 161 20.10 15.46 -13.29
CA VAL A 161 19.45 14.63 -12.25
C VAL A 161 19.00 13.29 -12.82
N ALA A 162 18.64 13.26 -14.11
CA ALA A 162 18.17 12.09 -14.82
C ALA A 162 18.92 11.88 -16.17
N ASP A 163 18.20 11.58 -17.24
CA ASP A 163 18.78 11.13 -18.51
C ASP A 163 19.54 12.28 -19.22
N ALA A 164 20.87 12.22 -19.18
CA ALA A 164 21.76 13.24 -19.76
C ALA A 164 21.55 13.48 -21.25
N ALA A 165 20.91 12.53 -21.96
CA ALA A 165 20.56 12.65 -23.36
C ALA A 165 19.44 13.68 -23.64
N LYS A 166 18.66 14.10 -22.63
CA LYS A 166 17.54 15.04 -22.77
C LYS A 166 17.77 16.41 -22.13
N GLU A 167 18.76 16.54 -21.27
CA GLU A 167 18.99 17.74 -20.46
C GLU A 167 20.48 18.13 -20.53
N ALA A 168 20.80 19.16 -21.32
CA ALA A 168 22.14 19.76 -21.33
C ALA A 168 22.21 20.87 -20.27
N PRO A 169 23.13 20.79 -19.28
CA PRO A 169 23.22 21.80 -18.23
C PRO A 169 23.69 23.15 -18.78
N ALA A 170 23.15 24.23 -18.22
CA ALA A 170 23.45 25.61 -18.66
C ALA A 170 24.87 26.07 -18.25
N PHE A 171 25.49 25.41 -17.27
CA PHE A 171 26.80 25.80 -16.70
C PHE A 171 27.97 25.10 -17.38
N ARG A 172 29.09 25.82 -17.56
CA ARG A 172 30.38 25.29 -18.04
C ARG A 172 31.51 25.55 -17.02
N PRO A 173 32.38 24.56 -16.73
CA PRO A 173 32.31 23.18 -17.22
C PRO A 173 31.07 22.46 -16.67
N SER A 174 30.53 21.51 -17.44
CA SER A 174 29.31 20.80 -17.08
C SER A 174 29.48 20.13 -15.72
N PRO A 175 28.59 20.41 -14.75
CA PRO A 175 28.63 19.73 -13.46
C PRO A 175 28.42 18.21 -13.63
N PRO A 176 28.94 17.39 -12.71
CA PRO A 176 28.82 15.94 -12.81
C PRO A 176 27.36 15.50 -12.75
N THR A 177 27.05 14.42 -13.46
CA THR A 177 25.72 13.81 -13.45
C THR A 177 25.47 13.08 -12.12
N PHE A 178 24.22 12.93 -11.72
CA PHE A 178 23.88 12.17 -10.52
C PHE A 178 24.43 10.72 -10.55
N PRO A 179 24.33 9.96 -11.65
CA PRO A 179 24.97 8.65 -11.79
C PRO A 179 26.49 8.65 -11.54
N GLU A 180 27.22 9.69 -11.95
CA GLU A 180 28.66 9.83 -11.69
C GLU A 180 28.95 10.14 -10.22
N ILE A 181 28.12 10.97 -9.57
CA ILE A 181 28.26 11.32 -8.15
C ILE A 181 28.04 10.09 -7.28
N ILE A 182 26.93 9.38 -7.47
CA ILE A 182 26.55 8.23 -6.61
C ILE A 182 27.46 7.01 -6.78
N SER A 183 28.28 6.99 -7.84
CA SER A 183 29.29 5.95 -8.08
C SER A 183 30.53 6.12 -7.21
N ARG A 184 30.70 7.27 -6.53
CA ARG A 184 31.84 7.53 -5.65
C ARG A 184 31.62 6.89 -4.28
N PRO A 185 32.59 6.15 -3.71
CA PRO A 185 32.43 5.50 -2.40
C PRO A 185 32.09 6.45 -1.24
N SER A 186 32.53 7.72 -1.33
CA SER A 186 32.25 8.75 -0.34
C SER A 186 30.79 9.22 -0.29
N PHE A 187 29.95 8.80 -1.24
CA PHE A 187 28.53 9.13 -1.31
C PHE A 187 27.65 7.95 -0.87
N SER A 188 27.95 7.36 0.30
CA SER A 188 27.00 6.46 1.00
C SER A 188 25.71 7.22 1.36
N ALA A 189 24.68 6.53 1.83
CA ALA A 189 23.44 7.19 2.27
C ALA A 189 23.71 8.24 3.36
N ASP A 190 24.53 7.91 4.35
CA ASP A 190 24.93 8.85 5.42
C ASP A 190 25.83 9.97 4.90
N GLY A 191 26.73 9.65 3.96
CA GLY A 191 27.54 10.66 3.28
C GLY A 191 26.67 11.65 2.52
N LEU A 192 25.62 11.18 1.84
CA LEU A 192 24.64 12.00 1.14
C LEU A 192 23.83 12.89 2.09
N ARG A 193 23.37 12.36 3.24
CA ARG A 193 22.67 13.15 4.26
C ARG A 193 23.52 14.30 4.77
N HIS A 194 24.77 14.00 5.15
CA HIS A 194 25.71 15.01 5.62
C HIS A 194 26.04 16.04 4.53
N PHE A 195 26.19 15.57 3.28
CA PHE A 195 26.42 16.44 2.13
C PHE A 195 25.22 17.38 1.94
N LEU A 196 24.00 16.87 1.76
CA LEU A 196 22.82 17.68 1.44
C LEU A 196 22.43 18.70 2.53
N THR A 197 22.91 18.53 3.76
CA THR A 197 22.66 19.45 4.88
C THR A 197 23.76 20.50 5.09
N SER A 198 24.88 20.42 4.36
CA SER A 198 26.03 21.32 4.49
C SER A 198 26.26 22.20 3.26
N GLY A 199 27.00 23.30 3.41
CA GLY A 199 27.37 24.21 2.31
C GLY A 199 28.77 23.92 1.81
N HIS A 200 28.92 23.63 0.51
CA HIS A 200 30.21 23.19 -0.05
C HIS A 200 30.83 24.25 -0.95
N ARG A 201 31.56 25.19 -0.33
CA ARG A 201 32.28 26.26 -1.08
C ARG A 201 33.59 25.81 -1.72
N ARG A 202 34.04 24.58 -1.50
CA ARG A 202 35.34 24.05 -1.95
C ARG A 202 35.23 22.61 -2.45
N LEU A 203 34.45 22.39 -3.52
CA LEU A 203 34.42 21.10 -4.22
C LEU A 203 35.57 20.97 -5.23
N GLY A 204 36.23 22.08 -5.55
CA GLY A 204 37.36 22.21 -6.47
C GLY A 204 37.78 23.68 -6.61
N PRO A 205 38.80 23.99 -7.43
CA PRO A 205 39.32 25.36 -7.59
C PRO A 205 38.25 26.38 -7.97
N ASP A 206 37.27 25.95 -8.78
CA ASP A 206 36.15 26.77 -9.28
C ASP A 206 34.78 26.10 -9.06
N GLN A 207 34.69 25.13 -8.15
CA GLN A 207 33.47 24.36 -7.90
C GLN A 207 32.92 24.66 -6.51
N ALA A 208 31.70 25.18 -6.47
CA ALA A 208 30.93 25.37 -5.26
C ALA A 208 29.51 24.83 -5.44
N MET A 209 29.01 24.13 -4.44
CA MET A 209 27.60 23.80 -4.32
C MET A 209 27.02 24.57 -3.13
N PRO A 210 26.05 25.47 -3.35
CA PRO A 210 25.36 26.14 -2.25
C PRO A 210 24.61 25.10 -1.41
N ASN A 211 24.38 25.41 -0.12
CA ASN A 211 23.52 24.58 0.70
C ASN A 211 22.08 24.63 0.11
N PRO A 212 21.48 23.48 -0.24
CA PRO A 212 20.15 23.46 -0.87
C PRO A 212 19.01 23.80 0.10
N ARG A 213 19.29 23.90 1.42
CA ARG A 213 18.34 24.26 2.48
C ARG A 213 17.09 23.38 2.51
N LEU A 214 17.28 22.08 2.28
CA LEU A 214 16.23 21.08 2.36
C LEU A 214 15.85 20.77 3.81
N SER A 215 14.58 20.45 4.07
CA SER A 215 14.16 19.83 5.32
C SER A 215 14.69 18.40 5.44
N GLU A 216 14.66 17.82 6.64
CA GLU A 216 15.07 16.43 6.86
C GLU A 216 14.29 15.45 5.97
N SER A 217 12.96 15.61 5.87
CA SER A 217 12.13 14.77 4.99
C SER A 217 12.49 14.90 3.52
N GLN A 218 12.85 16.10 3.06
CA GLN A 218 13.28 16.34 1.68
C GLN A 218 14.65 15.71 1.41
N VAL A 219 15.57 15.76 2.39
CA VAL A 219 16.87 15.06 2.30
C VAL A 219 16.63 13.56 2.16
N GLU A 220 15.80 12.96 3.00
CA GLU A 220 15.50 11.52 2.90
C GLU A 220 14.86 11.15 1.57
N ALA A 221 13.96 11.97 1.04
CA ALA A 221 13.38 11.74 -0.28
C ALA A 221 14.45 11.74 -1.39
N VAL A 222 15.32 12.75 -1.40
CA VAL A 222 16.44 12.81 -2.38
C VAL A 222 17.39 11.63 -2.23
N VAL A 223 17.75 11.26 -1.00
CA VAL A 223 18.60 10.08 -0.73
C VAL A 223 17.94 8.81 -1.27
N ALA A 224 16.66 8.57 -0.98
CA ALA A 224 15.93 7.41 -1.48
C ALA A 224 15.93 7.34 -3.02
N TYR A 225 15.73 8.48 -3.70
CA TYR A 225 15.84 8.53 -5.16
C TYR A 225 17.25 8.20 -5.67
N LEU A 226 18.30 8.73 -5.05
CA LEU A 226 19.68 8.42 -5.44
C LEU A 226 20.05 6.94 -5.20
N GLU A 227 19.47 6.31 -4.18
CA GLU A 227 19.61 4.88 -3.94
C GLU A 227 18.98 4.03 -5.04
N THR A 228 17.83 4.44 -5.60
CA THR A 228 17.23 3.71 -6.74
C THR A 228 18.10 3.79 -7.98
N LEU A 229 18.71 4.96 -8.26
CA LEU A 229 19.66 5.10 -9.37
C LEU A 229 20.89 4.19 -9.21
N ARG A 230 21.35 3.98 -7.97
CA ARG A 230 22.46 3.05 -7.69
C ARG A 230 22.04 1.60 -7.93
N ALA A 231 20.84 1.23 -7.48
CA ALA A 231 20.31 -0.11 -7.66
C ALA A 231 20.10 -0.46 -9.15
N ASP A 232 19.61 0.48 -9.96
CA ASP A 232 19.40 0.28 -11.39
C ASP A 232 20.71 0.06 -12.15
N LYS A 233 21.82 0.69 -11.73
CA LYS A 233 23.14 0.47 -12.34
C LYS A 233 23.72 -0.92 -12.03
N GLN A 234 23.30 -1.55 -10.94
CA GLN A 234 23.79 -2.86 -10.50
C GLN A 234 22.99 -4.03 -11.09
N ARG A 235 21.86 -3.75 -11.74
CA ARG A 235 21.04 -4.73 -12.46
C ARG A 235 21.55 -4.91 -13.90
#